data_AF-A0A2E9IJH5-F1
#
_entry.id   AF-A0A2E9IJH5-F1
#
_cell.length_a   1.000
_cell.length_b   1.000
_cell.length_c   1.000
_cell.angle_alpha   90.00
_cell.angle_beta   90.00
_cell.angle_gamma   90.00
#
_symmetry.space_group_name_H-M   'P 1'
#
loop_
_entity.id
_entity.type
_entity.pdbx_description
1 polymer ?
#
loop_
_entity_poly.entity_id
_entity_poly.type
_entity_poly.pdbx_seq_one_letter_code
_entity_poly.pdbx_strand_id
1 'polypeptide(L)'
;MNIHEYQGKNLLREHNVAVLSGVHCTTVEQALAAYDALGSKVVAVKSQIHAGGRGKGTLYHPETRAHVMDGGVKIAFSRDEVESYATNILGNILVTIQTGDEGKVVNNLYIEAGCDIAHEYYLA
;
A
#
# COMPACT_ATOMS: atom_id res chain seq x y z
N MET A 1 9.83 -17.05 -7.53
CA MET A 1 10.09 -16.37 -6.24
C MET A 1 9.69 -14.92 -6.42
N ASN A 2 8.85 -14.37 -5.56
CA ASN A 2 8.35 -13.00 -5.67
C ASN A 2 8.82 -12.19 -4.46
N ILE A 3 9.21 -10.93 -4.66
CA ILE A 3 9.47 -9.96 -3.60
C ILE A 3 8.33 -8.94 -3.52
N HIS A 4 8.17 -8.29 -2.38
CA HIS A 4 7.21 -7.20 -2.23
C HIS A 4 7.66 -5.92 -2.96
N GLU A 5 6.72 -5.01 -3.20
CA GLU A 5 7.00 -3.72 -3.87
C GLU A 5 8.07 -2.93 -3.12
N TYR A 6 7.99 -2.85 -1.79
CA TYR A 6 8.98 -2.11 -0.99
C TYR A 6 10.39 -2.72 -1.11
N GLN A 7 10.51 -4.04 -1.18
CA GLN A 7 11.79 -4.74 -1.37
C GLN A 7 12.36 -4.47 -2.76
N GLY A 8 11.50 -4.55 -3.80
CA GLY A 8 11.90 -4.24 -5.17
C GLY A 8 12.36 -2.79 -5.32
N LYS A 9 11.64 -1.83 -4.72
CA LYS A 9 12.04 -0.41 -4.73
C LYS A 9 13.35 -0.18 -3.98
N ASN A 10 13.59 -0.88 -2.88
CA ASN A 10 14.86 -0.79 -2.17
C ASN A 10 16.02 -1.30 -3.03
N LEU A 11 15.87 -2.45 -3.69
CA LEU A 11 16.88 -2.98 -4.62
C LEU A 11 17.16 -2.00 -5.77
N LEU A 12 16.13 -1.43 -6.38
CA LEU A 12 16.28 -0.42 -7.43
C LEU A 12 17.07 0.81 -6.93
N ARG A 13 16.76 1.29 -5.73
CA ARG A 13 17.44 2.42 -5.11
C ARG A 13 18.91 2.14 -4.83
N GLU A 14 19.25 0.95 -4.35
CA GLU A 14 20.64 0.50 -4.13
C GLU A 14 21.47 0.52 -5.43
N HIS A 15 20.80 0.38 -6.57
CA HIS A 15 21.41 0.49 -7.90
C HIS A 15 21.19 1.85 -8.58
N ASN A 16 20.89 2.90 -7.80
CA ASN A 16 20.70 4.29 -8.27
C ASN A 16 19.57 4.49 -9.29
N VAL A 17 18.60 3.57 -9.36
CA VAL A 17 17.38 3.78 -10.14
C VAL A 17 16.44 4.68 -9.34
N ALA A 18 15.95 5.73 -9.98
CA ALA A 18 15.04 6.68 -9.36
C ALA A 18 13.73 5.98 -8.95
N VAL A 19 13.42 6.05 -7.65
CA VAL A 19 12.17 5.58 -7.06
C VAL A 19 11.70 6.62 -6.05
N LEU A 20 10.39 6.70 -5.82
CA LEU A 20 9.85 7.60 -4.79
C LEU A 20 10.32 7.17 -3.40
N SER A 21 10.36 8.14 -2.49
CA SER A 21 10.62 7.88 -1.08
C SER A 21 9.41 7.21 -0.45
N GLY A 22 9.64 6.11 0.27
CA GLY A 22 8.57 5.43 0.99
C GLY A 22 9.13 4.51 2.06
N VAL A 23 8.27 4.20 3.03
CA VAL A 23 8.61 3.50 4.27
C VAL A 23 7.72 2.28 4.41
N HIS A 24 8.32 1.14 4.73
CA HIS A 24 7.59 -0.09 5.07
C HIS A 24 7.09 -0.03 6.51
N CYS A 25 5.85 -0.43 6.72
CA CYS A 25 5.17 -0.36 8.01
C CYS A 25 4.40 -1.66 8.28
N THR A 26 4.35 -2.07 9.54
CA THR A 26 3.54 -3.20 10.02
C THR A 26 2.48 -2.79 11.05
N THR A 27 2.48 -1.52 11.48
CA THR A 27 1.46 -0.95 12.37
C THR A 27 0.96 0.41 11.88
N VAL A 28 -0.18 0.85 12.40
CA VAL A 28 -0.76 2.17 12.08
C VAL A 28 0.15 3.29 12.57
N GLU A 29 0.74 3.16 13.75
CA GLU A 29 1.66 4.15 14.33
C GLU A 29 2.90 4.34 13.45
N GLN A 30 3.44 3.24 12.90
CA GLN A 30 4.54 3.32 11.93
C GLN A 30 4.11 4.02 10.64
N ALA A 31 2.88 3.79 10.17
CA ALA A 31 2.37 4.48 8.98
C ALA A 31 2.22 5.99 9.21
N LEU A 32 1.80 6.40 10.40
CA LEU A 32 1.72 7.82 10.77
C LEU A 32 3.10 8.45 10.90
N ALA A 33 4.03 7.78 11.58
CA ALA A 33 5.42 8.24 11.66
C ALA A 33 6.08 8.33 10.27
N ALA A 34 5.76 7.42 9.35
CA ALA A 34 6.21 7.47 7.96
C ALA A 34 5.66 8.69 7.22
N TYR A 35 4.37 9.00 7.37
CA TYR A 35 3.77 10.21 6.80
C TYR A 35 4.49 11.47 7.31
N ASP A 36 4.70 11.57 8.62
CA ASP A 36 5.37 12.71 9.25
C ASP A 36 6.83 12.84 8.76
N ALA A 37 7.55 11.71 8.63
CA ALA A 37 8.95 11.70 8.17
C ALA A 37 9.11 11.98 6.66
N LEU A 38 8.14 11.60 5.83
CA LEU A 38 8.18 11.85 4.38
C LEU A 38 8.02 13.34 4.04
N GLY A 39 7.40 14.13 4.94
CA GLY A 39 7.22 15.57 4.75
C GLY A 39 6.41 15.93 3.49
N SER A 40 5.65 14.98 2.94
CA SER A 40 4.86 15.15 1.72
C SER A 40 3.43 15.58 2.05
N LYS A 41 2.86 16.46 1.22
CA LYS A 41 1.45 16.87 1.35
C LYS A 41 0.47 15.75 0.95
N VAL A 42 0.94 14.80 0.16
CA VAL A 42 0.16 13.68 -0.37
C VAL A 42 0.99 12.42 -0.25
N VAL A 43 0.41 11.34 0.24
CA VAL A 43 1.05 10.01 0.26
C VAL A 43 0.11 8.95 -0.29
N ALA A 44 0.68 7.86 -0.78
CA ALA A 44 -0.04 6.65 -1.10
C ALA A 44 0.12 5.63 0.03
N VAL A 45 -1.00 5.11 0.55
CA VAL A 45 -1.07 4.01 1.52
C VAL A 45 -1.29 2.71 0.73
N LYS A 46 -0.27 1.85 0.67
CA LYS A 46 -0.26 0.68 -0.23
C LYS A 46 -0.16 -0.64 0.53
N SER A 47 -1.17 -1.49 0.39
CA SER A 47 -1.12 -2.89 0.84
C SER A 47 0.06 -3.63 0.19
N GLN A 48 0.79 -4.41 0.99
CA GLN A 48 1.88 -5.26 0.51
C GLN A 48 1.45 -6.73 0.57
N ILE A 49 0.95 -7.23 -0.55
CA ILE A 49 0.63 -8.65 -0.76
C ILE A 49 1.25 -9.15 -2.07
N HIS A 50 1.51 -10.45 -2.18
CA HIS A 50 1.94 -11.07 -3.44
C HIS A 50 0.74 -11.33 -4.35
N ALA A 51 0.15 -10.26 -4.88
CA ALA A 51 -0.88 -10.25 -5.92
C ALA A 51 -0.99 -8.83 -6.53
N GLY A 52 -1.32 -8.76 -7.81
CA GLY A 52 -1.68 -7.53 -8.53
C GLY A 52 -3.15 -7.16 -8.33
N GLY A 53 -3.61 -6.10 -9.01
CA GLY A 53 -5.00 -5.65 -8.92
C GLY A 53 -5.39 -4.96 -7.60
N ARG A 54 -4.43 -4.70 -6.71
CA ARG A 54 -4.64 -4.13 -5.37
C ARG A 54 -5.51 -2.86 -5.36
N GLY A 55 -5.26 -1.92 -6.27
CA GLY A 55 -6.01 -0.66 -6.32
C GLY A 55 -7.50 -0.81 -6.63
N LYS A 56 -7.90 -1.90 -7.30
CA LYS A 56 -9.30 -2.23 -7.62
C LYS A 56 -9.85 -3.37 -6.74
N GLY A 57 -9.11 -3.79 -5.71
CA GLY A 57 -9.54 -4.82 -4.78
C GLY A 57 -10.52 -4.29 -3.73
N THR A 58 -11.05 -5.19 -2.90
CA THR A 58 -11.95 -4.86 -1.79
C THR A 58 -11.44 -5.54 -0.51
N LEU A 59 -11.48 -4.81 0.60
CA LEU A 59 -11.10 -5.28 1.92
C LEU A 59 -12.31 -5.82 2.67
N TYR A 60 -12.11 -6.97 3.32
CA TYR A 60 -13.09 -7.64 4.14
C TYR A 60 -12.52 -7.96 5.52
N HIS A 61 -13.38 -7.90 6.53
CA HIS A 61 -13.02 -8.35 7.88
C HIS A 61 -12.68 -9.84 7.87
N PRO A 62 -11.59 -10.28 8.53
CA PRO A 62 -11.09 -11.65 8.40
C PRO A 62 -12.07 -12.72 8.90
N GLU A 63 -12.81 -12.42 9.96
CA GLU A 63 -13.76 -13.38 10.56
C GLU A 63 -15.17 -13.29 9.94
N THR A 64 -15.75 -12.10 9.90
CA THR A 64 -17.16 -11.91 9.50
C THR A 64 -17.35 -11.79 7.99
N ARG A 65 -16.27 -11.58 7.23
CA ARG A 65 -16.32 -11.25 5.80
C ARG A 65 -17.17 -10.01 5.48
N ALA A 66 -17.42 -9.16 6.47
CA ALA A 66 -18.07 -7.88 6.26
C ALA A 66 -17.17 -6.99 5.39
N HIS A 67 -17.79 -6.22 4.49
CA HIS A 67 -17.09 -5.20 3.72
C HIS A 67 -16.48 -4.15 4.66
N VAL A 68 -15.23 -3.78 4.42
CA VAL A 68 -14.49 -2.76 5.19
C VAL A 68 -14.25 -1.52 4.35
N MET A 69 -13.65 -1.69 3.17
CA MET A 69 -13.26 -0.58 2.30
C MET A 69 -12.91 -1.09 0.89
N ASP A 70 -13.14 -0.27 -0.14
CA ASP A 70 -12.62 -0.54 -1.49
C ASP A 70 -11.23 0.08 -1.72
N GLY A 71 -10.38 -0.70 -2.37
CA GLY A 71 -9.01 -0.37 -2.77
C GLY A 71 -7.97 -0.74 -1.71
N GLY A 72 -6.99 -1.56 -2.11
CA GLY A 72 -5.77 -1.82 -1.34
C GLY A 72 -4.64 -0.80 -1.60
N VAL A 73 -4.92 0.25 -2.38
CA VAL A 73 -4.03 1.40 -2.63
C VAL A 73 -4.89 2.65 -2.51
N LYS A 74 -4.57 3.53 -1.55
CA LYS A 74 -5.33 4.76 -1.27
C LYS A 74 -4.40 5.96 -1.31
N ILE A 75 -4.90 7.09 -1.80
CA ILE A 75 -4.18 8.37 -1.77
C ILE A 75 -4.72 9.16 -0.57
N ALA A 76 -3.83 9.54 0.33
CA ALA A 76 -4.13 10.32 1.52
C ALA A 76 -3.52 11.73 1.40
N PHE A 77 -4.31 12.72 1.80
CA PHE A 77 -3.98 14.15 1.81
C PHE A 77 -3.76 14.69 3.22
N SER A 78 -3.92 13.85 4.24
CA SER A 78 -3.75 14.21 5.65
C SER A 78 -3.29 13.03 6.47
N ARG A 79 -2.78 13.33 7.67
CA ARG A 79 -2.40 12.33 8.68
C ARG A 79 -3.59 11.46 9.10
N ASP A 80 -4.76 12.07 9.26
CA ASP A 80 -6.00 11.39 9.66
C ASP A 80 -6.47 10.39 8.58
N GLU A 81 -6.31 10.75 7.30
CA GLU A 81 -6.61 9.82 6.19
C GLU A 81 -5.62 8.65 6.18
N VAL A 82 -4.34 8.89 6.47
CA VAL A 82 -3.35 7.80 6.62
C VAL A 82 -3.76 6.86 7.75
N GLU A 83 -4.17 7.39 8.90
CA GLU A 83 -4.63 6.59 10.04
C GLU A 83 -5.85 5.74 9.66
N SER A 84 -6.86 6.36 9.05
CA SER A 84 -8.08 5.69 8.60
C SER A 84 -7.79 4.57 7.61
N TYR A 85 -7.00 4.84 6.56
CA TYR A 85 -6.67 3.84 5.55
C TYR A 85 -5.78 2.74 6.11
N ALA A 86 -4.77 3.07 6.92
CA ALA A 86 -3.90 2.07 7.51
C ALA A 86 -4.67 1.10 8.43
N THR A 87 -5.58 1.63 9.25
CA THR A 87 -6.46 0.85 10.13
C THR A 87 -7.37 -0.08 9.33
N ASN A 88 -7.95 0.41 8.23
CA ASN A 88 -8.85 -0.38 7.40
C ASN A 88 -8.11 -1.43 6.55
N ILE A 89 -6.85 -1.20 6.21
CA ILE A 89 -6.06 -2.12 5.38
C ILE A 89 -5.39 -3.20 6.22
N LEU A 90 -4.68 -2.83 7.29
CA LEU A 90 -3.90 -3.77 8.11
C LEU A 90 -4.82 -4.78 8.82
N GLY A 91 -4.42 -6.06 8.79
CA GLY A 91 -5.16 -7.15 9.44
C GLY A 91 -6.40 -7.63 8.67
N ASN A 92 -6.88 -6.88 7.68
CA ASN A 92 -8.02 -7.27 6.85
C ASN A 92 -7.61 -8.08 5.62
N ILE A 93 -8.59 -8.78 5.03
CA ILE A 93 -8.40 -9.60 3.82
C ILE A 93 -8.62 -8.72 2.60
N LEU A 94 -7.60 -8.55 1.78
CA LEU A 94 -7.70 -7.90 0.47
C LEU A 94 -8.01 -8.94 -0.61
N VAL A 95 -9.21 -8.85 -1.19
CA VAL A 95 -9.63 -9.60 -2.37
C VAL A 95 -9.34 -8.78 -3.61
N THR A 96 -8.69 -9.39 -4.59
CA THR A 96 -8.39 -8.83 -5.91
C THR A 96 -8.73 -9.86 -6.99
N ILE A 97 -8.74 -9.43 -8.25
CA ILE A 97 -8.92 -10.35 -9.39
C ILE A 97 -7.88 -11.48 -9.43
N GLN A 98 -6.69 -11.28 -8.83
CA GLN A 98 -5.60 -12.26 -8.85
C GLN A 98 -5.55 -13.15 -7.60
N THR A 99 -6.22 -12.79 -6.51
CA THR A 99 -6.28 -13.61 -5.30
C THR A 99 -7.45 -14.58 -5.30
N GLY A 100 -8.50 -14.31 -6.10
CA GLY A 100 -9.80 -14.94 -5.94
C GLY A 100 -10.48 -14.54 -4.62
N ASP A 101 -11.64 -15.15 -4.34
CA ASP A 101 -12.52 -14.81 -3.21
C ASP A 101 -11.87 -15.03 -1.85
N GLU A 102 -10.92 -15.97 -1.76
CA GLU A 102 -10.09 -16.24 -0.57
C GLU A 102 -9.35 -14.97 -0.11
N GLY A 103 -8.87 -14.15 -1.06
CA GLY A 103 -8.10 -12.95 -0.77
C GLY A 103 -6.75 -13.22 -0.12
N LYS A 104 -6.12 -12.17 0.41
CA LYS A 104 -4.93 -12.27 1.27
C LYS A 104 -5.01 -11.30 2.42
N VAL A 105 -4.65 -11.76 3.63
CA VAL A 105 -4.52 -10.88 4.79
C VAL A 105 -3.37 -9.91 4.56
N VAL A 106 -3.61 -8.62 4.80
CA VAL A 106 -2.59 -7.58 4.66
C VAL A 106 -1.90 -7.36 6.00
N ASN A 107 -0.67 -7.86 6.14
CA ASN A 107 0.16 -7.65 7.35
C ASN A 107 1.20 -6.53 7.20
N ASN A 108 1.30 -5.96 6.00
CA ASN A 108 2.37 -5.04 5.62
C ASN A 108 1.80 -3.90 4.78
N LEU A 109 2.23 -2.68 5.08
CA LEU A 109 1.95 -1.47 4.33
C LEU A 109 3.25 -0.87 3.77
N TYR A 110 3.10 -0.08 2.72
CA TYR A 110 4.12 0.82 2.22
C TYR A 110 3.51 2.21 2.08
N ILE A 111 4.03 3.17 2.85
CA ILE A 111 3.64 4.58 2.76
C ILE A 111 4.64 5.26 1.85
N GLU A 112 4.18 5.81 0.74
CA GLU A 112 5.05 6.40 -0.28
C GLU A 112 4.64 7.85 -0.56
N ALA A 113 5.62 8.73 -0.73
CA ALA A 113 5.37 10.11 -1.12
C ALA A 113 4.66 10.17 -2.48
N GLY A 114 3.65 11.03 -2.60
CA GLY A 114 2.97 11.31 -3.86
C GLY A 114 3.86 12.07 -4.85
N CYS A 115 3.54 11.94 -6.13
CA CYS A 115 4.11 12.74 -7.21
C CYS A 115 3.05 13.01 -8.27
N ASP A 116 3.28 14.03 -9.09
CA ASP A 116 2.48 14.27 -10.29
C ASP A 116 2.91 13.29 -11.38
N ILE A 117 1.94 12.54 -11.93
CA ILE A 117 2.17 11.54 -12.96
C ILE A 117 1.64 12.08 -14.29
N ALA A 118 2.54 12.51 -15.17
CA ALA A 118 2.16 12.98 -16.51
C ALA A 118 1.85 11.80 -17.46
N HIS A 119 2.64 10.73 -17.37
CA HIS A 119 2.52 9.54 -18.20
C HIS A 119 2.89 8.29 -17.39
N GLU A 120 2.21 7.18 -17.69
CA GLU A 120 2.49 5.85 -17.14
C GLU A 120 2.89 4.92 -18.28
N TYR A 121 3.99 4.19 -18.10
CA TYR A 121 4.51 3.25 -19.08
C TYR A 121 4.70 1.87 -18.45
N TYR A 122 4.57 0.84 -19.27
CA TYR A 122 4.95 -0.53 -18.93
C TYR A 122 6.26 -0.87 -19.65
N LEU A 123 7.23 -1.43 -18.92
CA LEU A 123 8.52 -1.88 -19.45
C LEU A 123 8.62 -3.40 -19.27
N ALA A 124 8.94 -4.11 -20.36
CA ALA A 124 9.09 -5.56 -20.42
C ALA A 124 10.54 -5.95 -20.77
#